data_AF-A0A7U5MQ94-F1
#
_entry.id   AF-A0A7U5MQ94-F1
#
_cell.length_a   1.000
_cell.length_b   1.000
_cell.length_c   1.000
_cell.angle_alpha   90.00
_cell.angle_beta   90.00
_cell.angle_gamma   90.00
#
_symmetry.space_group_name_H-M   'P 1'
#
loop_
_entity.id
_entity.type
_entity.pdbx_description
1 polymer ?
#
loop_
_entity_poly.entity_id
_entity_poly.type
_entity_poly.pdbx_seq_one_letter_code
_entity_poly.pdbx_strand_id
1 'polypeptide(L)'
;MTLVAGIDSSTQSCKVLVCDAETGAVVREGQAGHPSGTEIDPHAWESAARDAIANAGGLDGVDAVAVGAQQHGMVCLDETGAVVRPALLWNDVRSADAAHALVRELGGARAWAQAVGVVPLAAITVAKLRWLADHEPRHADRTAAVCLPHDWLTWRLRGDADIAALTTDRSDASGTGYYDAATGDYRLDLLELALRGRRPRLPTVLGPSDGTSSGTTLFGAGLGDNAAAALGLGAEEGDVIVSIGTSGVVAAVTADPVRDDAGYVAGFADGTGRYLPLVCTLNGARVLDAAAAMLRVDHDELSTLALSAPPGSEGVVMVPYLEGERTPNRPNATGALHGLRVSNANPANLARAAVEGLLCSLADGVAHLTARGVVARRILLVGGGAQSRALREIAPAVFGMPVLAPARAQYVAAGAARQAAWALSGSPRPPAWDPPPTHEYTADPSPEVPARYAQVRDLTEGAARREADETPEGSGISR
;
A
#
# COMPACT_ATOMS: atom_id res chain seq x y z
N MET A 1 5.51 17.46 -30.05
CA MET A 1 4.92 16.48 -29.12
C MET A 1 5.62 16.71 -27.81
N THR A 2 4.87 17.13 -26.78
CA THR A 2 5.42 17.36 -25.44
C THR A 2 5.47 16.01 -24.74
N LEU A 3 6.63 15.62 -24.23
CA LEU A 3 6.82 14.31 -23.63
C LEU A 3 7.05 14.44 -22.13
N VAL A 4 6.48 13.52 -21.37
CA VAL A 4 6.70 13.40 -19.93
C VAL A 4 7.14 11.99 -19.58
N ALA A 5 7.86 11.83 -18.47
CA ALA A 5 8.23 10.52 -17.98
C ALA A 5 7.70 10.26 -16.57
N GLY A 6 7.14 9.07 -16.38
CA GLY A 6 6.79 8.54 -15.07
C GLY A 6 7.70 7.38 -14.71
N ILE A 7 8.29 7.45 -13.52
CA ILE A 7 9.19 6.42 -12.99
C ILE A 7 8.49 5.68 -11.85
N ASP A 8 8.37 4.36 -11.93
CA ASP A 8 7.89 3.47 -10.86
C ASP A 8 9.10 2.77 -10.22
N SER A 9 9.53 3.22 -9.04
CA SER A 9 10.60 2.59 -8.25
C SER A 9 10.00 1.72 -7.12
N SER A 10 9.35 0.63 -7.52
CA SER A 10 8.78 -0.39 -6.62
C SER A 10 9.85 -1.25 -5.93
N THR A 11 9.46 -2.11 -4.98
CA THR A 11 10.39 -2.99 -4.25
C THR A 11 11.24 -3.90 -5.15
N GLN A 12 10.69 -4.41 -6.26
CA GLN A 12 11.36 -5.44 -7.09
C GLN A 12 12.02 -4.89 -8.36
N SER A 13 11.60 -3.72 -8.83
CA SER A 13 12.10 -3.18 -10.11
C SER A 13 11.82 -1.69 -10.23
N CYS A 14 12.62 -1.02 -11.05
CA CYS A 14 12.35 0.31 -11.57
C CYS A 14 11.76 0.21 -12.97
N LYS A 15 10.67 0.92 -13.26
CA LYS A 15 10.09 1.02 -14.60
C LYS A 15 9.93 2.48 -15.00
N VAL A 16 10.02 2.75 -16.29
CA VAL A 16 9.91 4.09 -16.86
C VAL A 16 8.90 4.02 -18.00
N LEU A 17 7.91 4.91 -17.97
CA LEU A 17 7.05 5.19 -19.11
C LEU A 17 7.32 6.61 -19.59
N VAL A 18 7.66 6.77 -20.86
CA VAL A 18 7.63 8.07 -21.55
C VAL A 18 6.31 8.17 -22.29
N CYS A 19 5.53 9.19 -21.96
CA CYS A 19 4.18 9.40 -22.47
C CYS A 19 4.07 10.72 -23.22
N ASP A 20 3.12 10.77 -24.15
CA ASP A 20 2.55 12.02 -24.63
C ASP A 20 1.87 12.76 -23.48
N ALA A 21 2.20 14.03 -23.27
CA ALA A 21 1.69 14.80 -22.13
C ALA A 21 0.17 15.06 -22.21
N GLU A 22 -0.38 15.20 -23.43
CA GLU A 22 -1.79 15.54 -23.65
C GLU A 22 -2.69 14.31 -23.53
N THR A 23 -2.30 13.20 -24.14
CA THR A 23 -3.13 11.99 -24.26
C THR A 23 -2.78 10.89 -23.27
N GLY A 24 -1.57 10.90 -22.69
CA GLY A 24 -1.06 9.81 -21.86
C GLY A 24 -0.58 8.58 -22.64
N ALA A 25 -0.61 8.62 -23.98
CA ALA A 25 -0.17 7.51 -24.82
C ALA A 25 1.31 7.18 -24.56
N VAL A 26 1.59 5.92 -24.26
CA VAL A 26 2.97 5.44 -24.03
C VAL A 26 3.73 5.46 -25.36
N VAL A 27 4.85 6.18 -25.38
CA VAL A 27 5.75 6.33 -26.53
C VAL A 27 6.98 5.44 -26.38
N ARG A 28 7.53 5.37 -25.17
CA ARG A 28 8.71 4.56 -24.84
C ARG A 28 8.53 3.94 -23.46
N GLU A 29 9.12 2.76 -23.25
CA GLU A 29 9.12 2.11 -21.95
C GLU A 29 10.46 1.42 -21.69
N GLY A 30 10.84 1.32 -20.42
CA GLY A 30 12.03 0.61 -19.99
C GLY A 30 11.89 0.09 -18.57
N GLN A 31 12.65 -0.93 -18.23
CA GLN A 31 12.64 -1.55 -16.91
C GLN A 31 14.03 -2.07 -16.53
N ALA A 32 14.31 -2.08 -15.23
CA ALA A 32 15.46 -2.74 -14.62
C ALA A 32 15.08 -3.32 -13.25
N GLY A 33 15.76 -4.39 -12.83
CA GLY A 33 15.48 -5.07 -11.56
C GLY A 33 16.14 -4.40 -10.35
N HIS A 34 15.51 -4.49 -9.18
CA HIS A 34 16.14 -4.21 -7.89
C HIS A 34 16.62 -5.52 -7.25
N PRO A 35 17.67 -5.47 -6.40
CA PRO A 35 17.99 -6.60 -5.54
C PRO A 35 16.83 -6.89 -4.57
N SER A 36 16.65 -8.16 -4.21
CA SER A 36 15.66 -8.58 -3.22
C SER A 36 16.10 -8.22 -1.80
N GLY A 37 15.16 -7.81 -0.94
CA GLY A 37 15.42 -7.62 0.49
C GLY A 37 14.33 -6.81 1.18
N THR A 38 14.41 -6.74 2.51
CA THR A 38 13.65 -5.79 3.35
C THR A 38 14.51 -4.58 3.74
N GLU A 39 15.79 -4.60 3.36
CA GLU A 39 16.76 -3.53 3.52
C GLU A 39 17.57 -3.42 2.23
N ILE A 40 17.85 -2.20 1.78
CA ILE A 40 18.53 -1.97 0.50
C ILE A 40 19.40 -0.72 0.54
N ASP A 41 20.57 -0.77 -0.08
CA ASP A 41 21.35 0.45 -0.35
C ASP A 41 20.59 1.30 -1.39
N PRO A 42 20.18 2.55 -1.08
CA PRO A 42 19.49 3.42 -2.01
C PRO A 42 20.19 3.60 -3.36
N HIS A 43 21.52 3.46 -3.43
CA HIS A 43 22.25 3.50 -4.71
C HIS A 43 21.80 2.43 -5.72
N ALA A 44 21.23 1.32 -5.25
CA ALA A 44 20.61 0.32 -6.12
C ALA A 44 19.39 0.87 -6.87
N TRP A 45 18.60 1.77 -6.25
CA TRP A 45 17.48 2.44 -6.92
C TRP A 45 17.97 3.41 -7.99
N GLU A 46 19.02 4.17 -7.71
CA GLU A 46 19.63 5.08 -8.70
C GLU A 46 20.16 4.30 -9.90
N SER A 47 20.88 3.19 -9.66
CA SER A 47 21.39 2.33 -10.73
C SER A 47 20.25 1.77 -11.60
N ALA A 48 19.24 1.18 -10.98
CA ALA A 48 18.10 0.62 -11.72
C ALA A 48 17.29 1.70 -12.45
N ALA A 49 17.15 2.90 -11.88
CA ALA A 49 16.50 4.01 -12.58
C ALA A 49 17.29 4.43 -13.82
N ARG A 50 18.63 4.53 -13.73
CA ARG A 50 19.49 4.86 -14.89
C ARG A 50 19.40 3.78 -15.97
N ASP A 51 19.42 2.50 -15.59
CA ASP A 51 19.27 1.38 -16.53
C ASP A 51 17.89 1.36 -17.17
N ALA A 52 16.82 1.56 -16.40
CA ALA A 52 15.46 1.61 -16.92
C ALA A 52 15.24 2.81 -17.85
N ILE A 53 15.81 3.97 -17.54
CA ILE A 53 15.82 5.16 -18.40
C ILE A 53 16.57 4.86 -19.71
N ALA A 54 17.74 4.24 -19.63
CA ALA A 54 18.51 3.87 -20.82
C ALA A 54 17.74 2.87 -21.70
N ASN A 55 17.10 1.87 -21.09
CA ASN A 55 16.26 0.89 -21.77
C ASN A 55 15.01 1.53 -22.42
N ALA A 56 14.51 2.63 -21.86
CA ALA A 56 13.45 3.45 -22.47
C ALA A 56 13.96 4.38 -23.59
N GLY A 57 15.24 4.32 -23.95
CA GLY A 57 15.84 5.19 -24.97
C GLY A 57 16.17 6.61 -24.47
N GLY A 58 16.40 6.78 -23.17
CA GLY A 58 16.81 8.03 -22.55
C GLY A 58 15.68 9.03 -22.28
N LEU A 59 16.03 10.13 -21.61
CA LEU A 59 15.11 11.25 -21.31
C LEU A 59 15.27 12.44 -22.27
N ASP A 60 16.02 12.28 -23.37
CA ASP A 60 16.12 13.33 -24.38
C ASP A 60 14.73 13.66 -24.94
N GLY A 61 14.42 14.95 -24.99
CA GLY A 61 13.12 15.48 -25.41
C GLY A 61 11.99 15.32 -24.39
N VAL A 62 12.27 14.90 -23.15
CA VAL A 62 11.30 14.85 -22.04
C VAL A 62 11.28 16.18 -21.28
N ASP A 63 10.11 16.82 -21.26
CA ASP A 63 9.89 18.14 -20.66
C ASP A 63 9.67 18.06 -19.14
N ALA A 64 9.04 16.98 -18.66
CA ALA A 64 8.83 16.76 -17.23
C ALA A 64 8.94 15.29 -16.80
N VAL A 65 9.37 15.08 -15.56
CA VAL A 65 9.56 13.76 -14.93
C VAL A 65 8.88 13.75 -13.56
N ALA A 66 8.32 12.62 -13.15
CA ALA A 66 7.97 12.40 -11.74
C ALA A 66 8.24 10.95 -11.34
N VAL A 67 8.45 10.74 -10.05
CA VAL A 67 8.78 9.44 -9.45
C VAL A 67 7.65 9.00 -8.54
N GLY A 68 7.03 7.87 -8.87
CA GLY A 68 6.28 7.04 -7.94
C GLY A 68 7.20 5.98 -7.33
N ALA A 69 7.22 5.81 -6.02
CA ALA A 69 8.04 4.75 -5.40
C ALA A 69 7.33 4.06 -4.24
N GLN A 70 7.88 2.92 -3.81
CA GLN A 70 7.42 2.20 -2.64
C GLN A 70 7.35 3.13 -1.40
N GLN A 71 6.26 3.07 -0.66
CA GLN A 71 6.05 3.92 0.52
C GLN A 71 6.93 3.49 1.71
N HIS A 72 7.06 4.39 2.68
CA HIS A 72 7.59 4.15 4.04
C HIS A 72 9.08 3.77 4.16
N GLY A 73 9.83 3.68 3.07
CA GLY A 73 11.26 3.39 3.12
C GLY A 73 12.02 4.46 3.91
N MET A 74 12.71 4.09 4.99
CA MET A 74 13.45 5.07 5.80
C MET A 74 14.84 5.31 5.19
N VAL A 75 15.03 6.46 4.52
CA VAL A 75 16.34 6.91 4.04
C VAL A 75 16.88 7.99 4.98
N CYS A 76 18.02 7.72 5.59
CA CYS A 76 18.72 8.68 6.44
C CYS A 76 19.96 9.20 5.71
N LEU A 77 20.10 10.52 5.61
CA LEU A 77 21.25 11.19 5.01
C LEU A 77 22.03 11.96 6.05
N ASP A 78 23.35 12.01 5.92
CA ASP A 78 24.20 12.90 6.73
C ASP A 78 24.31 14.31 6.12
N GLU A 79 25.07 15.19 6.76
CA GLU A 79 25.23 16.60 6.35
C GLU A 79 25.79 16.76 4.93
N THR A 80 26.46 15.72 4.39
CA THR A 80 27.02 15.73 3.04
C THR A 80 26.07 15.15 1.99
N GLY A 81 24.89 14.69 2.42
CA GLY A 81 23.95 13.97 1.56
C GLY A 81 24.31 12.50 1.34
N ALA A 82 25.31 11.97 2.06
CA ALA A 82 25.65 10.55 2.00
C ALA A 82 24.64 9.71 2.79
N VAL A 83 24.31 8.53 2.26
CA VAL A 83 23.43 7.58 2.94
C VAL A 83 24.10 7.08 4.22
N VAL A 84 23.43 7.24 5.36
CA VAL A 84 23.96 6.86 6.68
C VAL A 84 24.01 5.35 6.84
N ARG A 85 22.98 4.66 6.33
CA ARG A 85 22.83 3.20 6.30
C ARG A 85 21.81 2.79 5.22
N PRO A 86 21.84 1.53 4.75
CA PRO A 86 20.83 1.03 3.81
C PRO A 86 19.39 1.31 4.27
N ALA A 87 18.46 1.63 3.39
CA ALA A 87 17.09 1.96 3.77
C ALA A 87 16.34 0.75 4.34
N LEU A 88 15.57 0.93 5.43
CA LEU A 88 14.61 -0.09 5.90
C LEU A 88 13.28 0.09 5.17
N LEU A 89 12.80 -0.97 4.52
CA LEU A 89 11.63 -0.93 3.64
C LEU A 89 10.32 -1.21 4.38
N TRP A 90 9.18 -1.03 3.71
CA TRP A 90 7.84 -1.23 4.27
C TRP A 90 7.58 -2.66 4.78
N ASN A 91 8.28 -3.64 4.22
CA ASN A 91 8.19 -5.06 4.57
C ASN A 91 9.22 -5.50 5.63
N ASP A 92 10.06 -4.58 6.13
CA ASP A 92 10.95 -4.85 7.26
C ASP A 92 10.17 -4.85 8.58
N VAL A 93 10.44 -5.86 9.42
CA VAL A 93 9.71 -6.08 10.68
C VAL A 93 10.53 -5.78 11.93
N ARG A 94 11.80 -5.37 11.82
CA ARG A 94 12.67 -5.10 12.99
C ARG A 94 12.13 -4.00 13.90
N SER A 95 11.36 -3.07 13.34
CA SER A 95 10.74 -1.94 14.02
C SER A 95 9.40 -2.27 14.70
N ALA A 96 8.97 -3.53 14.77
CA ALA A 96 7.69 -3.91 15.37
C ALA A 96 7.59 -3.51 16.86
N ASP A 97 8.59 -3.84 17.68
CA ASP A 97 8.60 -3.46 19.10
C ASP A 97 8.75 -1.95 19.30
N ALA A 98 9.49 -1.28 18.41
CA ALA A 98 9.60 0.18 18.38
C ALA A 98 8.24 0.84 18.10
N ALA A 99 7.45 0.29 17.18
CA ALA A 99 6.09 0.74 16.91
C ALA A 99 5.19 0.58 18.15
N HIS A 100 5.20 -0.59 18.80
CA HIS A 100 4.44 -0.83 20.02
C HIS A 100 4.84 0.12 21.16
N ALA A 101 6.13 0.42 21.31
CA ALA A 101 6.62 1.38 22.29
C ALA A 101 6.10 2.80 22.00
N LEU A 102 6.19 3.26 20.75
CA LEU A 102 5.65 4.57 20.33
C LEU A 102 4.14 4.67 20.58
N VAL A 103 3.38 3.63 20.24
CA VAL A 103 1.93 3.61 20.48
C VAL A 103 1.64 3.79 21.97
N ARG A 104 2.33 3.06 22.85
CA ARG A 104 2.14 3.21 24.31
C ARG A 104 2.57 4.57 24.82
N GLU A 105 3.71 5.08 24.38
CA GLU A 105 4.30 6.34 24.88
C GLU A 105 3.46 7.57 24.54
N LEU A 106 2.82 7.62 23.37
CA LEU A 106 1.92 8.74 23.01
C LEU A 106 0.54 8.66 23.68
N GLY A 107 0.17 7.51 24.26
CA GLY A 107 -1.14 7.31 24.91
C GLY A 107 -2.12 6.41 24.14
N GLY A 108 -1.63 5.55 23.25
CA GLY A 108 -2.40 4.49 22.59
C GLY A 108 -2.76 4.79 21.13
N ALA A 109 -3.45 3.83 20.50
CA ALA A 109 -3.82 3.88 19.08
C ALA A 109 -4.63 5.14 18.72
N ARG A 110 -5.62 5.49 19.54
CA ARG A 110 -6.42 6.71 19.37
C ARG A 110 -5.56 7.98 19.33
N ALA A 111 -4.54 8.11 20.19
CA ALA A 111 -3.69 9.29 20.19
C ALA A 111 -2.94 9.46 18.87
N TRP A 112 -2.44 8.36 18.30
CA TRP A 112 -1.77 8.34 16.99
C TRP A 112 -2.72 8.60 15.82
N ALA A 113 -3.86 7.92 15.78
CA ALA A 113 -4.88 8.12 14.74
C ALA A 113 -5.37 9.58 14.72
N GLN A 114 -5.57 10.19 15.89
CA GLN A 114 -5.96 11.59 16.00
C GLN A 114 -4.82 12.58 15.72
N ALA A 115 -3.57 12.15 15.83
CA ALA A 115 -2.42 13.02 15.55
C ALA A 115 -2.04 13.08 14.07
N VAL A 116 -2.07 11.94 13.37
CA VAL A 116 -1.52 11.81 11.99
C VAL A 116 -2.32 10.85 11.10
N GLY A 117 -3.47 10.36 11.55
CA GLY A 117 -4.33 9.45 10.76
C GLY A 117 -3.83 8.01 10.69
N VAL A 118 -2.69 7.69 11.30
CA VAL A 118 -2.02 6.38 11.20
C VAL A 118 -1.60 5.93 12.59
N VAL A 119 -1.92 4.68 12.92
CA VAL A 119 -1.36 4.00 14.11
C VAL A 119 -0.07 3.29 13.70
N PRO A 120 1.10 3.60 14.32
CA PRO A 120 2.37 2.99 13.94
C PRO A 120 2.35 1.47 13.95
N LEU A 121 2.79 0.90 12.84
CA LEU A 121 3.19 -0.50 12.66
C LEU A 121 4.66 -0.52 12.21
N ALA A 122 5.29 -1.69 12.17
CA ALA A 122 6.69 -1.83 11.73
C ALA A 122 6.96 -1.17 10.37
N ALA A 123 5.98 -1.25 9.46
CA ALA A 123 6.05 -0.66 8.14
C ALA A 123 6.23 0.87 8.14
N ILE A 124 5.70 1.59 9.15
CA ILE A 124 5.64 3.06 9.15
C ILE A 124 7.00 3.68 9.50
N THR A 125 7.41 4.74 8.79
CA THR A 125 8.76 5.34 8.90
C THR A 125 9.12 5.73 10.34
N VAL A 126 8.19 6.29 11.11
CA VAL A 126 8.38 6.69 12.50
C VAL A 126 8.84 5.52 13.40
N ALA A 127 8.36 4.31 13.15
CA ALA A 127 8.77 3.13 13.90
C ALA A 127 10.21 2.72 13.59
N LYS A 128 10.65 2.87 12.33
CA LYS A 128 12.03 2.62 11.92
C LYS A 128 12.99 3.65 12.48
N LEU A 129 12.58 4.92 12.53
CA LEU A 129 13.37 5.96 13.17
C LEU A 129 13.54 5.71 14.67
N ARG A 130 12.48 5.22 15.33
CA ARG A 130 12.57 4.78 16.73
C ARG A 130 13.52 3.60 16.90
N TRP A 131 13.41 2.60 16.03
CA TRP A 131 14.34 1.46 16.03
C TRP A 131 15.79 1.93 15.84
N LEU A 132 16.05 2.82 14.88
CA LEU A 132 17.37 3.41 14.60
C LEU A 132 17.94 4.13 15.82
N ALA A 133 17.13 4.95 16.49
CA ALA A 133 17.57 5.71 17.67
C ALA A 133 17.91 4.81 18.86
N ASP A 134 17.16 3.72 19.06
CA ASP A 134 17.36 2.81 20.18
C ASP A 134 18.46 1.77 19.93
N HIS A 135 18.63 1.28 18.70
CA HIS A 135 19.55 0.18 18.37
C HIS A 135 20.86 0.64 17.71
N GLU A 136 20.82 1.75 16.97
CA GLU A 136 21.95 2.28 16.20
C GLU A 136 22.12 3.79 16.45
N PRO A 137 22.32 4.23 17.72
CA PRO A 137 22.29 5.64 18.10
C PRO A 137 23.31 6.49 17.35
N ARG A 138 24.46 5.93 16.97
CA ARG A 138 25.47 6.64 16.15
C ARG A 138 24.97 6.96 14.74
N HIS A 139 24.15 6.10 14.15
CA HIS A 139 23.51 6.39 12.86
C HIS A 139 22.41 7.45 13.05
N ALA A 140 21.63 7.36 14.12
CA ALA A 140 20.66 8.40 14.46
C ALA A 140 21.33 9.77 14.67
N ASP A 141 22.46 9.82 15.38
CA ASP A 141 23.24 11.05 15.60
C ASP A 141 23.81 11.65 14.31
N ARG A 142 24.21 10.80 13.35
CA ARG A 142 24.71 11.22 12.04
C ARG A 142 23.62 11.65 11.07
N THR A 143 22.35 11.39 11.36
CA THR A 143 21.25 11.67 10.45
C THR A 143 20.91 13.16 10.47
N ALA A 144 21.26 13.86 9.40
CA ALA A 144 20.98 15.28 9.18
C ALA A 144 19.64 15.50 8.45
N ALA A 145 19.21 14.55 7.61
CA ALA A 145 17.91 14.56 6.96
C ALA A 145 17.29 13.15 6.88
N VAL A 146 15.96 13.08 6.93
CA VAL A 146 15.20 11.85 6.69
C VAL A 146 14.27 12.08 5.50
N CYS A 147 14.30 11.18 4.53
CA CYS A 147 13.39 11.20 3.37
C CYS A 147 12.96 9.79 2.98
N LEU A 148 12.03 9.71 2.03
CA LEU A 148 11.46 8.46 1.52
C LEU A 148 12.03 8.10 0.13
N PRO A 149 11.75 6.90 -0.41
CA PRO A 149 12.40 6.44 -1.63
C PRO A 149 12.20 7.33 -2.85
N HIS A 150 10.98 7.87 -3.06
CA HIS A 150 10.76 8.77 -4.20
C HIS A 150 11.45 10.12 -3.99
N ASP A 151 11.45 10.65 -2.75
CA ASP A 151 12.13 11.90 -2.41
C ASP A 151 13.62 11.81 -2.75
N TRP A 152 14.26 10.73 -2.29
CA TRP A 152 15.67 10.48 -2.52
C TRP A 152 15.96 10.32 -4.00
N LEU A 153 15.18 9.50 -4.71
CA LEU A 153 15.42 9.26 -6.13
C LEU A 153 15.18 10.52 -6.98
N THR A 154 14.14 11.31 -6.69
CA THR A 154 13.91 12.61 -7.34
C THR A 154 15.09 13.55 -7.11
N TRP A 155 15.57 13.69 -5.86
CA TRP A 155 16.73 14.51 -5.52
C TRP A 155 18.00 14.09 -6.27
N ARG A 156 18.26 12.77 -6.36
CA ARG A 156 19.39 12.22 -7.13
C ARG A 156 19.27 12.48 -8.62
N LEU A 157 18.07 12.30 -9.20
CA LEU A 157 17.83 12.51 -10.63
C LEU A 157 17.92 13.98 -11.03
N ARG A 158 17.58 14.91 -10.13
CA ARG A 158 17.81 16.34 -10.33
C ARG A 158 19.29 16.73 -10.29
N GLY A 159 20.15 15.88 -9.75
CA GLY A 159 21.58 16.16 -9.58
C GLY A 159 21.87 17.15 -8.45
N ASP A 160 20.94 17.29 -7.50
CA ASP A 160 21.11 18.16 -6.34
C ASP A 160 22.17 17.58 -5.38
N ALA A 161 22.92 18.47 -4.72
CA ALA A 161 23.92 18.10 -3.72
C ALA A 161 23.55 18.53 -2.29
N ASP A 162 22.65 19.52 -2.16
CA ASP A 162 22.20 20.02 -0.86
C ASP A 162 20.95 19.26 -0.40
N ILE A 163 20.99 18.71 0.81
CA ILE A 163 19.86 18.05 1.46
C ILE A 163 18.69 19.01 1.74
N ALA A 164 18.91 20.32 1.74
CA ALA A 164 17.84 21.31 1.83
C ALA A 164 16.95 21.35 0.56
N ALA A 165 17.41 20.81 -0.56
CA ALA A 165 16.63 20.71 -1.80
C ALA A 165 15.66 19.53 -1.81
N LEU A 166 15.66 18.67 -0.78
CA LEU A 166 14.73 17.54 -0.70
C LEU A 166 13.28 18.01 -0.76
N THR A 167 12.50 17.35 -1.61
CA THR A 167 11.07 17.57 -1.76
C THR A 167 10.34 16.25 -1.68
N THR A 168 9.10 16.29 -1.20
CA THR A 168 8.18 15.15 -1.15
C THR A 168 6.78 15.60 -1.56
N ASP A 169 5.83 14.68 -1.59
CA ASP A 169 4.42 14.95 -1.81
C ASP A 169 3.60 14.59 -0.56
N ARG A 170 2.33 15.03 -0.54
CA ARG A 170 1.43 14.73 0.58
C ARG A 170 1.22 13.22 0.76
N SER A 171 1.13 12.47 -0.33
CA SER A 171 0.82 11.05 -0.29
C SER A 171 1.88 10.23 0.44
N ASP A 172 3.17 10.42 0.13
CA ASP A 172 4.22 9.66 0.80
C ASP A 172 4.57 10.25 2.18
N ALA A 173 4.52 11.58 2.32
CA ALA A 173 4.64 12.22 3.64
C ALA A 173 3.62 11.68 4.64
N SER A 174 2.36 11.47 4.23
CA SER A 174 1.32 10.89 5.08
C SER A 174 1.59 9.45 5.53
N GLY A 175 2.48 8.73 4.82
CA GLY A 175 2.95 7.40 5.17
C GLY A 175 4.06 7.38 6.24
N THR A 176 4.53 8.54 6.70
CA THR A 176 5.68 8.63 7.61
C THR A 176 5.34 8.36 9.08
N GLY A 177 4.11 8.67 9.49
CA GLY A 177 3.73 8.72 10.91
C GLY A 177 4.19 9.99 11.63
N TYR A 178 4.74 10.99 10.95
CA TYR A 178 5.07 12.30 11.54
C TYR A 178 4.62 13.47 10.65
N TYR A 179 3.61 13.26 9.83
CA TYR A 179 2.94 14.27 9.00
C TYR A 179 1.43 14.12 9.15
N ASP A 180 0.72 15.22 9.41
CA ASP A 180 -0.73 15.23 9.43
C ASP A 180 -1.27 15.73 8.07
N ALA A 181 -1.74 14.80 7.24
CA ALA A 181 -2.30 15.11 5.93
C ALA A 181 -3.52 16.03 5.97
N ALA A 182 -4.23 16.10 7.11
CA ALA A 182 -5.41 16.93 7.29
C ALA A 182 -5.06 18.40 7.51
N THR A 183 -3.98 18.70 8.25
CA THR A 183 -3.51 20.07 8.45
C THR A 183 -2.48 20.49 7.42
N GLY A 184 -1.78 19.53 6.82
CA GLY A 184 -0.70 19.77 5.88
C GLY A 184 0.68 19.96 6.53
N ASP A 185 0.82 19.62 7.82
CA ASP A 185 2.02 19.94 8.62
C ASP A 185 2.76 18.71 9.14
N TYR A 186 4.07 18.85 9.29
CA TYR A 186 4.87 17.89 10.04
C TYR A 186 4.62 17.98 11.55
N ARG A 187 4.45 16.82 12.18
CA ARG A 187 4.39 16.64 13.63
C ARG A 187 5.79 16.39 14.17
N LEU A 188 6.57 17.48 14.29
CA LEU A 188 7.96 17.44 14.76
C LEU A 188 8.08 16.85 16.18
N ASP A 189 7.05 17.02 17.01
CA ASP A 189 6.96 16.40 18.33
C ASP A 189 6.97 14.85 18.25
N LEU A 190 6.31 14.27 17.24
CA LEU A 190 6.31 12.82 17.02
C LEU A 190 7.63 12.33 16.42
N LEU A 191 8.23 13.12 15.52
CA LEU A 191 9.57 12.84 15.00
C LEU A 191 10.59 12.80 16.13
N GLU A 192 10.57 13.77 17.03
CA GLU A 192 11.45 13.84 18.20
C GLU A 192 11.19 12.72 19.20
N LEU A 193 9.93 12.38 19.44
CA LEU A 193 9.57 11.21 20.26
C LEU A 193 10.23 9.94 19.72
N ALA A 194 10.19 9.73 18.40
CA ALA A 194 10.83 8.60 17.75
C ALA A 194 12.36 8.67 17.83
N LEU A 195 12.95 9.82 17.54
CA LEU A 195 14.40 9.98 17.47
C LEU A 195 15.08 10.36 18.80
N ARG A 196 14.37 10.22 19.92
CA ARG A 196 14.87 10.57 21.27
C ARG A 196 15.38 12.01 21.35
N GLY A 197 14.62 12.95 20.80
CA GLY A 197 14.88 14.39 20.84
C GLY A 197 15.69 14.95 19.67
N ARG A 198 16.17 14.12 18.73
CA ARG A 198 16.85 14.61 17.52
C ARG A 198 15.84 15.16 16.51
N ARG A 199 16.28 16.15 15.73
CA ARG A 199 15.46 16.90 14.76
C ARG A 199 16.14 16.98 13.38
N PRO A 200 16.21 15.88 12.62
CA PRO A 200 16.73 15.94 11.25
C PRO A 200 15.83 16.82 10.38
N ARG A 201 16.39 17.35 9.29
CA ARG A 201 15.62 18.04 8.25
C ARG A 201 14.65 17.07 7.58
N LEU A 202 13.52 17.60 7.15
CA LEU A 202 12.51 16.88 6.39
C LEU A 202 12.33 17.54 5.01
N PRO A 203 11.94 16.79 3.97
CA PRO A 203 11.68 17.33 2.65
C PRO A 203 10.56 18.37 2.67
N THR A 204 10.65 19.37 1.81
CA THR A 204 9.53 20.30 1.58
C THR A 204 8.38 19.56 0.91
N VAL A 205 7.18 19.61 1.48
CA VAL A 205 5.98 18.98 0.90
C VAL A 205 5.43 19.89 -0.19
N LEU A 206 5.42 19.41 -1.43
CA LEU A 206 4.94 20.16 -2.58
C LEU A 206 3.44 19.92 -2.84
N GLY A 207 2.79 20.88 -3.51
CA GLY A 207 1.44 20.71 -4.03
C GLY A 207 1.39 19.68 -5.17
N PRO A 208 0.21 19.13 -5.47
CA PRO A 208 0.08 18.01 -6.41
C PRO A 208 0.41 18.37 -7.88
N SER A 209 0.29 19.65 -8.24
CA SER A 209 0.68 20.22 -9.53
C SER A 209 2.00 20.99 -9.48
N ASP A 210 2.72 20.95 -8.36
CA ASP A 210 3.98 21.68 -8.22
C ASP A 210 5.16 20.82 -8.70
N GLY A 211 6.27 21.49 -8.98
CA GLY A 211 7.50 20.85 -9.36
C GLY A 211 8.71 21.76 -9.22
N THR A 212 9.88 21.18 -9.36
CA THR A 212 11.19 21.84 -9.28
C THR A 212 11.95 21.62 -10.58
N SER A 213 12.47 22.68 -11.19
CA SER A 213 13.28 22.55 -12.41
C SER A 213 14.72 22.14 -12.09
N SER A 214 15.29 21.24 -12.89
CA SER A 214 16.73 21.03 -13.00
C SER A 214 17.13 21.10 -14.47
N GLY A 215 17.96 22.10 -14.80
CA GLY A 215 18.23 22.45 -16.20
C GLY A 215 16.94 22.83 -16.94
N THR A 216 16.63 22.11 -18.03
CA THR A 216 15.42 22.30 -18.83
C THR A 216 14.27 21.37 -18.45
N THR A 217 14.49 20.41 -17.54
CA THR A 217 13.50 19.40 -17.17
C THR A 217 12.80 19.78 -15.88
N LEU A 218 11.47 19.73 -15.86
CA LEU A 218 10.67 19.88 -14.66
C LEU A 218 10.54 18.55 -13.92
N PHE A 219 10.73 18.54 -12.61
CA PHE A 219 10.46 17.38 -11.78
C PHE A 219 9.22 17.63 -10.94
N GLY A 220 8.16 16.84 -11.12
CA GLY A 220 6.96 16.89 -10.30
C GLY A 220 7.22 16.47 -8.85
N ALA A 221 6.24 16.67 -7.97
CA ALA A 221 6.37 16.37 -6.54
C ALA A 221 6.77 14.92 -6.20
N GLY A 222 6.46 13.96 -7.10
CA GLY A 222 6.55 12.54 -6.82
C GLY A 222 5.32 12.03 -6.06
N LEU A 223 5.23 10.72 -5.85
CA LEU A 223 4.08 10.05 -5.24
C LEU A 223 4.51 8.77 -4.51
N GLY A 224 3.80 8.43 -3.44
CA GLY A 224 3.75 7.05 -2.95
C GLY A 224 3.06 6.13 -3.96
N ASP A 225 3.51 4.88 -4.07
CA ASP A 225 3.03 3.91 -5.09
C ASP A 225 1.50 3.73 -5.15
N ASN A 226 0.82 3.65 -4.01
CA ASN A 226 -0.64 3.52 -3.95
C ASN A 226 -1.35 4.76 -4.52
N ALA A 227 -0.85 5.96 -4.21
CA ALA A 227 -1.39 7.22 -4.74
C ALA A 227 -1.05 7.41 -6.23
N ALA A 228 0.14 7.00 -6.65
CA ALA A 228 0.51 6.94 -8.06
C ALA A 228 -0.39 5.99 -8.84
N ALA A 229 -0.63 4.79 -8.32
CA ALA A 229 -1.55 3.84 -8.94
C ALA A 229 -2.98 4.41 -9.03
N ALA A 230 -3.48 5.05 -7.97
CA ALA A 230 -4.79 5.71 -7.98
C ALA A 230 -4.88 6.80 -9.06
N LEU A 231 -3.85 7.65 -9.18
CA LEU A 231 -3.80 8.70 -10.20
C LEU A 231 -3.70 8.13 -11.62
N GLY A 232 -2.91 7.07 -11.81
CA GLY A 232 -2.75 6.37 -13.10
C GLY A 232 -3.99 5.59 -13.53
N LEU A 233 -4.81 5.12 -12.58
CA LEU A 233 -6.12 4.53 -12.83
C LEU A 233 -7.19 5.57 -13.14
N GLY A 234 -6.92 6.85 -12.84
CA GLY A 234 -7.93 7.90 -12.85
C GLY A 234 -9.03 7.66 -11.82
N ALA A 235 -8.67 7.10 -10.67
CA ALA A 235 -9.60 6.89 -9.58
C ALA A 235 -10.14 8.23 -9.06
N GLU A 236 -11.45 8.29 -8.88
CA GLU A 236 -12.14 9.47 -8.36
C GLU A 236 -12.81 9.15 -7.02
N GLU A 237 -13.29 10.19 -6.34
CA GLU A 237 -14.03 10.01 -5.09
C GLU A 237 -15.17 9.00 -5.25
N GLY A 238 -15.21 8.01 -4.36
CA GLY A 238 -16.15 6.88 -4.44
C GLY A 238 -15.56 5.61 -5.04
N ASP A 239 -14.40 5.69 -5.68
CA ASP A 239 -13.69 4.52 -6.19
C ASP A 239 -12.92 3.83 -5.07
N VAL A 240 -13.10 2.53 -4.96
CA VAL A 240 -12.31 1.67 -4.07
C VAL A 240 -11.39 0.81 -4.92
N ILE A 241 -10.09 1.00 -4.77
CA ILE A 241 -9.06 0.21 -5.43
C ILE A 241 -8.80 -1.03 -4.58
N VAL A 242 -9.07 -2.19 -5.15
CA VAL A 242 -8.73 -3.49 -4.57
C VAL A 242 -7.57 -4.06 -5.38
N SER A 243 -6.36 -3.97 -4.84
CA SER A 243 -5.16 -4.51 -5.46
C SER A 243 -4.82 -5.87 -4.85
N ILE A 244 -4.82 -6.92 -5.67
CA ILE A 244 -4.51 -8.29 -5.26
C ILE A 244 -3.14 -8.65 -5.83
N GLY A 245 -2.08 -8.35 -5.07
CA GLY A 245 -0.75 -8.91 -5.25
C GLY A 245 -0.57 -10.15 -4.38
N THR A 246 0.67 -10.48 -4.00
CA THR A 246 0.93 -11.51 -2.97
C THR A 246 0.23 -11.17 -1.65
N SER A 247 0.13 -9.88 -1.34
CA SER A 247 -0.72 -9.25 -0.31
C SER A 247 -1.90 -8.53 -0.95
N GLY A 248 -2.92 -8.19 -0.16
CA GLY A 248 -4.05 -7.38 -0.60
C GLY A 248 -3.97 -5.94 -0.10
N VAL A 249 -4.43 -5.00 -0.91
CA VAL A 249 -4.63 -3.60 -0.54
C VAL A 249 -6.05 -3.19 -0.90
N VAL A 250 -6.74 -2.55 0.02
CA VAL A 250 -8.03 -1.90 -0.20
C VAL A 250 -7.86 -0.43 0.12
N ALA A 251 -7.89 0.41 -0.90
CA ALA A 251 -7.73 1.85 -0.76
C ALA A 251 -8.95 2.55 -1.38
N ALA A 252 -9.36 3.71 -0.87
CA ALA A 252 -10.46 4.46 -1.45
C ALA A 252 -10.10 5.91 -1.62
N VAL A 253 -10.56 6.54 -2.70
CA VAL A 253 -10.42 8.00 -2.86
C VAL A 253 -11.58 8.68 -2.16
N THR A 254 -11.28 9.62 -1.25
CA THR A 254 -12.31 10.35 -0.48
C THR A 254 -11.91 11.81 -0.27
N ALA A 255 -12.91 12.70 -0.18
CA ALA A 255 -12.69 14.12 0.04
C ALA A 255 -12.22 14.48 1.46
N ASP A 256 -12.57 13.68 2.46
CA ASP A 256 -12.34 13.98 3.87
C ASP A 256 -11.27 13.07 4.50
N PRO A 257 -10.47 13.57 5.46
CA PRO A 257 -9.46 12.75 6.13
C PRO A 257 -10.12 11.65 6.99
N VAL A 258 -9.55 10.45 6.97
CA VAL A 258 -10.00 9.34 7.81
C VAL A 258 -9.10 9.19 9.02
N ARG A 259 -9.70 9.12 10.21
CA ARG A 259 -9.03 8.81 11.46
C ARG A 259 -9.70 7.60 12.10
N ASP A 260 -8.98 6.49 12.18
CA ASP A 260 -9.49 5.25 12.77
C ASP A 260 -8.81 4.96 14.12
N ASP A 261 -9.55 5.18 15.20
CA ASP A 261 -9.06 4.99 16.58
C ASP A 261 -8.59 3.55 16.85
N ALA A 262 -9.09 2.56 16.09
CA ALA A 262 -8.72 1.16 16.20
C ALA A 262 -7.42 0.82 15.44
N GLY A 263 -7.00 1.65 14.47
CA GLY A 263 -5.78 1.45 13.69
C GLY A 263 -5.87 0.41 12.58
N TYR A 264 -7.08 0.05 12.11
CA TYR A 264 -7.26 -0.81 10.94
C TYR A 264 -7.06 -0.05 9.62
N VAL A 265 -7.49 1.22 9.59
CA VAL A 265 -7.38 2.09 8.42
C VAL A 265 -6.24 3.08 8.62
N ALA A 266 -5.30 3.11 7.67
CA ALA A 266 -4.30 4.17 7.58
C ALA A 266 -4.84 5.34 6.75
N GLY A 267 -5.02 6.51 7.38
CA GLY A 267 -5.58 7.72 6.76
C GLY A 267 -4.56 8.51 5.93
N PHE A 268 -4.11 7.95 4.81
CA PHE A 268 -3.15 8.62 3.92
C PHE A 268 -3.78 9.72 3.07
N ALA A 269 -2.94 10.60 2.52
CA ALA A 269 -3.28 11.52 1.44
C ALA A 269 -3.21 10.83 0.07
N ASP A 270 -3.96 11.32 -0.90
CA ASP A 270 -3.77 10.96 -2.31
C ASP A 270 -2.84 11.96 -3.04
N GLY A 271 -2.57 11.68 -4.32
CA GLY A 271 -1.76 12.54 -5.18
C GLY A 271 -2.50 13.73 -5.81
N THR A 272 -3.76 14.01 -5.43
CA THR A 272 -4.61 15.04 -6.05
C THR A 272 -5.04 16.17 -5.10
N GLY A 273 -4.65 16.08 -3.82
CA GLY A 273 -5.08 17.01 -2.77
C GLY A 273 -6.21 16.47 -1.89
N ARG A 274 -6.70 15.26 -2.17
CA ARG A 274 -7.68 14.51 -1.38
C ARG A 274 -6.97 13.52 -0.45
N TYR A 275 -7.67 12.44 -0.08
CA TYR A 275 -7.21 11.38 0.81
C TYR A 275 -7.37 10.00 0.18
N LEU A 276 -6.52 9.09 0.63
CA LEU A 276 -6.44 7.70 0.20
C LEU A 276 -6.40 6.76 1.42
N PRO A 277 -7.44 6.72 2.28
CA PRO A 277 -7.51 5.76 3.36
C PRO A 277 -7.32 4.34 2.85
N LEU A 278 -6.47 3.59 3.56
CA LEU A 278 -5.93 2.34 3.08
C LEU A 278 -5.97 1.26 4.16
N VAL A 279 -6.36 0.06 3.74
CA VAL A 279 -6.29 -1.17 4.51
C VAL A 279 -5.37 -2.16 3.80
N CYS A 280 -4.45 -2.77 4.53
CA CYS A 280 -3.57 -3.83 4.03
C CYS A 280 -3.93 -5.18 4.64
N THR A 281 -3.90 -6.22 3.80
CA THR A 281 -3.98 -7.63 4.20
C THR A 281 -2.72 -8.37 3.76
N LEU A 282 -2.22 -9.30 4.57
CA LEU A 282 -1.07 -10.14 4.24
C LEU A 282 -1.42 -11.18 3.18
N ASN A 283 -2.66 -11.69 3.22
CA ASN A 283 -3.09 -12.83 2.43
C ASN A 283 -3.86 -12.38 1.17
N GLY A 284 -3.13 -12.08 0.10
CA GLY A 284 -3.67 -11.78 -1.23
C GLY A 284 -3.74 -13.02 -2.13
N ALA A 285 -3.13 -12.94 -3.32
CA ALA A 285 -3.07 -14.01 -4.30
C ALA A 285 -2.45 -15.32 -3.76
N ARG A 286 -1.62 -15.26 -2.71
CA ARG A 286 -1.05 -16.44 -2.04
C ARG A 286 -2.09 -17.43 -1.52
N VAL A 287 -3.31 -16.95 -1.25
CA VAL A 287 -4.45 -17.80 -0.86
C VAL A 287 -4.83 -18.71 -2.02
N LEU A 288 -4.83 -18.18 -3.24
CA LEU A 288 -5.11 -18.95 -4.45
C LEU A 288 -3.95 -19.89 -4.79
N ASP A 289 -2.70 -19.46 -4.59
CA ASP A 289 -1.52 -20.33 -4.74
C ASP A 289 -1.61 -21.55 -3.81
N ALA A 290 -1.95 -21.31 -2.53
CA ALA A 290 -2.13 -22.37 -1.54
C ALA A 290 -3.29 -23.31 -1.91
N ALA A 291 -4.43 -22.77 -2.35
CA ALA A 291 -5.58 -23.57 -2.77
C ALA A 291 -5.28 -24.43 -4.01
N ALA A 292 -4.64 -23.85 -5.02
CA ALA A 292 -4.18 -24.56 -6.22
C ALA A 292 -3.22 -25.69 -5.85
N ALA A 293 -2.24 -25.42 -4.96
CA ALA A 293 -1.30 -26.42 -4.49
C ALA A 293 -1.98 -27.56 -3.70
N MET A 294 -2.91 -27.25 -2.80
CA MET A 294 -3.69 -28.26 -2.06
C MET A 294 -4.49 -29.17 -2.99
N LEU A 295 -5.06 -28.61 -4.06
CA LEU A 295 -5.85 -29.33 -5.05
C LEU A 295 -5.01 -29.98 -6.16
N ARG A 296 -3.72 -29.63 -6.26
CA ARG A 296 -2.78 -30.05 -7.32
C ARG A 296 -3.24 -29.66 -8.72
N VAL A 297 -3.75 -28.44 -8.84
CA VAL A 297 -4.22 -27.84 -10.09
C VAL A 297 -3.46 -26.55 -10.38
N ASP A 298 -3.55 -26.05 -11.60
CA ASP A 298 -3.09 -24.69 -11.92
C ASP A 298 -4.17 -23.64 -11.59
N HIS A 299 -3.86 -22.36 -11.83
CA HIS A 299 -4.79 -21.26 -11.53
C HIS A 299 -6.03 -21.23 -12.43
N ASP A 300 -5.92 -21.71 -13.66
CA ASP A 300 -7.03 -21.73 -14.62
C ASP A 300 -8.03 -22.82 -14.25
N GLU A 301 -7.52 -23.99 -13.87
CA GLU A 301 -8.32 -25.09 -13.34
C GLU A 301 -8.90 -24.75 -11.95
N LEU A 302 -8.14 -24.11 -11.05
CA LEU A 302 -8.68 -23.59 -9.78
C LEU A 302 -9.85 -22.63 -10.04
N SER A 303 -9.68 -21.71 -11.00
CA SER A 303 -10.73 -20.77 -11.38
C SER A 303 -11.97 -21.48 -11.93
N THR A 304 -11.77 -22.52 -12.74
CA THR A 304 -12.86 -23.33 -13.32
C THR A 304 -13.61 -24.10 -12.23
N LEU A 305 -12.88 -24.73 -11.30
CA LEU A 305 -13.45 -25.42 -10.14
C LEU A 305 -14.28 -24.47 -9.27
N ALA A 306 -13.73 -23.29 -8.93
CA ALA A 306 -14.43 -22.30 -8.12
C ALA A 306 -15.76 -21.85 -8.78
N LEU A 307 -15.75 -21.60 -10.09
CA LEU A 307 -16.95 -21.20 -10.84
C LEU A 307 -17.98 -22.32 -10.99
N SER A 308 -17.59 -23.58 -10.85
CA SER A 308 -18.51 -24.73 -10.92
C SER A 308 -19.31 -24.97 -9.64
N ALA A 309 -18.85 -24.45 -8.50
CA ALA A 309 -19.55 -24.54 -7.21
C ALA A 309 -20.48 -23.34 -6.99
N PRO A 310 -21.60 -23.53 -6.25
CA PRO A 310 -22.55 -22.44 -5.98
C PRO A 310 -21.97 -21.41 -4.98
N PRO A 311 -22.53 -20.18 -4.93
CA PRO A 311 -22.22 -19.21 -3.88
C PRO A 311 -22.31 -19.81 -2.47
N GLY A 312 -21.32 -19.50 -1.65
CA GLY A 312 -21.21 -20.02 -0.28
C GLY A 312 -20.68 -21.44 -0.17
N SER A 313 -20.16 -22.03 -1.26
CA SER A 313 -19.41 -23.29 -1.28
C SER A 313 -20.09 -24.45 -0.57
N GLU A 314 -21.43 -24.52 -0.66
CA GLU A 314 -22.28 -25.48 0.07
C GLU A 314 -22.00 -25.53 1.60
N GLY A 315 -21.65 -24.38 2.18
CA GLY A 315 -21.37 -24.21 3.60
C GLY A 315 -19.90 -24.34 4.00
N VAL A 316 -18.99 -24.64 3.06
CA VAL A 316 -17.54 -24.62 3.33
C VAL A 316 -17.07 -23.17 3.38
N VAL A 317 -16.28 -22.81 4.40
CA VAL A 317 -15.75 -21.44 4.55
C VAL A 317 -14.25 -21.53 4.79
N MET A 318 -13.46 -20.81 3.98
CA MET A 318 -12.03 -20.61 4.22
C MET A 318 -11.80 -19.27 4.92
N VAL A 319 -11.11 -19.30 6.06
CA VAL A 319 -10.51 -18.10 6.68
C VAL A 319 -9.06 -18.04 6.23
N PRO A 320 -8.65 -17.04 5.42
CA PRO A 320 -7.41 -17.11 4.66
C PRO A 320 -6.18 -16.57 5.42
N TYR A 321 -6.13 -16.59 6.76
CA TYR A 321 -5.00 -16.06 7.54
C TYR A 321 -3.79 -17.00 7.57
N LEU A 322 -3.32 -17.40 6.38
CA LEU A 322 -2.29 -18.42 6.18
C LEU A 322 -0.91 -17.99 6.74
N GLU A 323 -0.68 -16.69 6.84
CA GLU A 323 0.59 -16.07 7.27
C GLU A 323 0.37 -15.12 8.47
N GLY A 324 -0.62 -15.43 9.31
CA GLY A 324 -1.23 -14.42 10.17
C GLY A 324 -2.00 -13.38 9.35
N GLU A 325 -2.38 -12.26 9.95
CA GLU A 325 -3.05 -11.17 9.25
C GLU A 325 -2.71 -9.80 9.85
N ARG A 326 -2.68 -8.78 8.99
CA ARG A 326 -2.49 -7.37 9.38
C ARG A 326 -3.82 -6.68 9.68
N THR A 327 -4.83 -6.91 8.84
CA THR A 327 -6.18 -6.39 9.06
C THR A 327 -7.20 -7.51 8.93
N PRO A 328 -7.86 -7.93 10.03
CA PRO A 328 -7.64 -7.48 11.41
C PRO A 328 -6.23 -7.83 11.93
N ASN A 329 -5.74 -7.10 12.95
CA ASN A 329 -4.40 -7.29 13.52
C ASN A 329 -4.30 -8.63 14.27
N ARG A 330 -3.90 -9.68 13.54
CA ARG A 330 -3.84 -11.08 13.99
C ARG A 330 -2.55 -11.74 13.50
N PRO A 331 -1.37 -11.28 13.96
CA PRO A 331 -0.08 -11.79 13.46
C PRO A 331 0.13 -13.28 13.71
N ASN A 332 -0.57 -13.86 14.70
CA ASN A 332 -0.45 -15.26 15.08
C ASN A 332 -1.65 -16.12 14.65
N ALA A 333 -2.58 -15.58 13.85
CA ALA A 333 -3.68 -16.39 13.32
C ALA A 333 -3.18 -17.40 12.29
N THR A 334 -3.94 -18.48 12.12
CA THR A 334 -3.70 -19.50 11.10
C THR A 334 -4.91 -19.64 10.20
N GLY A 335 -4.71 -20.01 8.93
CA GLY A 335 -5.84 -20.28 8.05
C GLY A 335 -6.67 -21.47 8.53
N ALA A 336 -7.96 -21.44 8.22
CA ALA A 336 -8.91 -22.48 8.66
C ALA A 336 -9.96 -22.80 7.60
N LEU A 337 -10.42 -24.05 7.60
CA LEU A 337 -11.57 -24.51 6.83
C LEU A 337 -12.68 -24.93 7.79
N HIS A 338 -13.83 -24.27 7.70
CA HIS A 338 -15.00 -24.56 8.51
C HIS A 338 -16.14 -25.13 7.66
N GLY A 339 -17.06 -25.88 8.28
CA GLY A 339 -18.30 -26.34 7.64
C GLY A 339 -18.17 -27.58 6.72
N LEU A 340 -17.02 -28.25 6.73
CA LEU A 340 -16.83 -29.49 5.96
C LEU A 340 -17.74 -30.63 6.44
N ARG A 341 -18.35 -31.32 5.48
CA ARG A 341 -19.16 -32.53 5.62
C ARG A 341 -18.79 -33.48 4.47
N VAL A 342 -19.04 -34.77 4.64
CA VAL A 342 -18.81 -35.77 3.58
C VAL A 342 -19.50 -35.38 2.26
N SER A 343 -20.67 -34.74 2.33
CA SER A 343 -21.43 -34.33 1.14
C SER A 343 -20.85 -33.14 0.38
N ASN A 344 -20.13 -32.22 1.04
CA ASN A 344 -19.61 -30.99 0.44
C ASN A 344 -18.08 -30.96 0.34
N ALA A 345 -17.38 -32.00 0.84
CA ALA A 345 -15.94 -32.14 0.79
C ALA A 345 -15.46 -32.56 -0.62
N ASN A 346 -15.52 -31.64 -1.57
CA ASN A 346 -15.08 -31.84 -2.96
C ASN A 346 -14.19 -30.68 -3.44
N PRO A 347 -13.41 -30.89 -4.54
CA PRO A 347 -12.49 -29.88 -5.07
C PRO A 347 -13.14 -28.55 -5.44
N ALA A 348 -14.35 -28.56 -6.00
CA ALA A 348 -15.05 -27.36 -6.43
C ALA A 348 -15.41 -26.45 -5.25
N ASN A 349 -15.94 -27.02 -4.16
CA ASN A 349 -16.26 -26.27 -2.95
C ASN A 349 -15.00 -25.76 -2.24
N LEU A 350 -13.89 -26.50 -2.24
CA LEU A 350 -12.63 -25.98 -1.67
C LEU A 350 -12.08 -24.80 -2.50
N ALA A 351 -12.10 -24.91 -3.83
CA ALA A 351 -11.69 -23.83 -4.73
C ALA A 351 -12.57 -22.58 -4.55
N ARG A 352 -13.90 -22.76 -4.50
CA ARG A 352 -14.86 -21.67 -4.27
C ARG A 352 -14.68 -21.04 -2.91
N ALA A 353 -14.46 -21.83 -1.85
CA ALA A 353 -14.25 -21.32 -0.50
C ALA A 353 -12.94 -20.50 -0.41
N ALA A 354 -11.89 -20.87 -1.14
CA ALA A 354 -10.66 -20.09 -1.20
C ALA A 354 -10.85 -18.72 -1.88
N VAL A 355 -11.57 -18.69 -3.01
CA VAL A 355 -11.89 -17.45 -3.72
C VAL A 355 -12.80 -16.56 -2.89
N GLU A 356 -13.89 -17.11 -2.34
CA GLU A 356 -14.82 -16.37 -1.48
C GLU A 356 -14.16 -15.91 -0.18
N GLY A 357 -13.31 -16.73 0.43
CA GLY A 357 -12.57 -16.39 1.65
C GLY A 357 -11.61 -15.21 1.45
N LEU A 358 -10.84 -15.21 0.35
CA LEU A 358 -10.00 -14.09 -0.05
C LEU A 358 -10.84 -12.81 -0.26
N LEU A 359 -11.92 -12.90 -1.03
CA LEU A 359 -12.80 -11.77 -1.30
C LEU A 359 -13.48 -11.25 -0.03
N CYS A 360 -13.90 -12.11 0.89
CA CYS A 360 -14.48 -11.71 2.17
C CYS A 360 -13.46 -10.97 3.05
N SER A 361 -12.20 -11.43 3.08
CA SER A 361 -11.14 -10.73 3.80
C SER A 361 -10.89 -9.33 3.24
N LEU A 362 -11.00 -9.14 1.91
CA LEU A 362 -10.90 -7.83 1.28
C LEU A 362 -12.18 -7.00 1.51
N ALA A 363 -13.36 -7.63 1.52
CA ALA A 363 -14.63 -6.98 1.82
C ALA A 363 -14.66 -6.43 3.25
N ASP A 364 -14.00 -7.08 4.21
CA ASP A 364 -13.77 -6.51 5.54
C ASP A 364 -12.99 -5.21 5.49
N GLY A 365 -11.98 -5.11 4.61
CA GLY A 365 -11.26 -3.86 4.35
C GLY A 365 -12.20 -2.75 3.85
N VAL A 366 -13.09 -3.08 2.91
CA VAL A 366 -14.13 -2.14 2.43
C VAL A 366 -15.08 -1.75 3.57
N ALA A 367 -15.48 -2.70 4.41
CA ALA A 367 -16.34 -2.46 5.57
C ALA A 367 -15.66 -1.52 6.58
N HIS A 368 -14.35 -1.68 6.84
CA HIS A 368 -13.59 -0.77 7.70
C HIS A 368 -13.54 0.66 7.15
N LEU A 369 -13.37 0.83 5.83
CA LEU A 369 -13.39 2.15 5.19
C LEU A 369 -14.77 2.81 5.31
N THR A 370 -15.83 2.09 4.94
CA THR A 370 -17.21 2.60 4.98
C THR A 370 -17.70 2.90 6.39
N ALA A 371 -17.27 2.13 7.40
CA ALA A 371 -17.52 2.43 8.82
C ALA A 371 -16.89 3.76 9.30
N ARG A 372 -15.99 4.35 8.50
CA ARG A 372 -15.38 5.67 8.74
C ARG A 372 -15.91 6.76 7.81
N GLY A 373 -17.06 6.54 7.17
CA GLY A 373 -17.74 7.53 6.35
C GLY A 373 -17.25 7.61 4.92
N VAL A 374 -16.32 6.74 4.50
CA VAL A 374 -15.91 6.64 3.10
C VAL A 374 -17.08 6.13 2.27
N VAL A 375 -17.44 6.88 1.23
CA VAL A 375 -18.44 6.45 0.24
C VAL A 375 -17.76 5.47 -0.71
N ALA A 376 -18.30 4.25 -0.84
CA ALA A 376 -17.85 3.26 -1.82
C ALA A 376 -18.94 3.09 -2.89
N ARG A 377 -18.61 3.35 -4.16
CA ARG A 377 -19.55 3.29 -5.30
C ARG A 377 -19.27 2.10 -6.22
N ARG A 378 -17.99 1.81 -6.44
CA ARG A 378 -17.52 0.71 -7.30
C ARG A 378 -16.12 0.27 -6.90
N ILE A 379 -15.78 -0.96 -7.25
CA ILE A 379 -14.43 -1.51 -7.06
C ILE A 379 -13.63 -1.38 -8.36
N LEU A 380 -12.39 -0.90 -8.27
CA LEU A 380 -11.35 -1.06 -9.29
C LEU A 380 -10.45 -2.23 -8.89
N LEU A 381 -10.64 -3.39 -9.53
CA LEU A 381 -9.89 -4.61 -9.23
C LEU A 381 -8.61 -4.69 -10.05
N VAL A 382 -7.47 -4.60 -9.37
CA VAL A 382 -6.13 -4.55 -9.98
C VAL A 382 -5.16 -5.54 -9.34
N GLY A 383 -3.93 -5.60 -9.85
CA GLY A 383 -2.91 -6.54 -9.38
C GLY A 383 -2.93 -7.88 -10.12
N GLY A 384 -1.98 -8.77 -9.79
CA GLY A 384 -1.84 -10.07 -10.46
C GLY A 384 -3.06 -10.97 -10.25
N GLY A 385 -3.66 -10.94 -9.05
CA GLY A 385 -4.87 -11.70 -8.73
C GLY A 385 -6.09 -11.27 -9.54
N ALA A 386 -6.15 -10.02 -10.01
CA ALA A 386 -7.24 -9.54 -10.87
C ALA A 386 -7.32 -10.27 -12.23
N GLN A 387 -6.28 -11.02 -12.62
CA GLN A 387 -6.32 -11.87 -13.82
C GLN A 387 -7.19 -13.12 -13.62
N SER A 388 -7.38 -13.57 -12.38
CA SER A 388 -8.26 -14.71 -12.07
C SER A 388 -9.68 -14.42 -12.55
N ARG A 389 -10.20 -15.28 -13.43
CA ARG A 389 -11.58 -15.19 -13.91
C ARG A 389 -12.57 -15.37 -12.77
N ALA A 390 -12.32 -16.31 -11.86
CA ALA A 390 -13.14 -16.55 -10.69
C ALA A 390 -13.23 -15.32 -9.79
N LEU A 391 -12.11 -14.63 -9.51
CA LEU A 391 -12.16 -13.40 -8.72
C LEU A 391 -13.02 -12.33 -9.41
N ARG A 392 -12.84 -12.10 -10.71
CA ARG A 392 -13.60 -11.08 -11.45
C ARG A 392 -15.11 -11.35 -11.46
N GLU A 393 -15.52 -12.61 -11.65
CA GLU A 393 -16.94 -12.98 -11.73
C GLU A 393 -17.61 -13.08 -10.35
N ILE A 394 -16.88 -13.48 -9.30
CA ILE A 394 -17.44 -13.68 -7.94
C ILE A 394 -17.40 -12.39 -7.11
N ALA A 395 -16.42 -11.52 -7.33
CA ALA A 395 -16.22 -10.29 -6.55
C ALA A 395 -17.47 -9.40 -6.45
N PRO A 396 -18.25 -9.13 -7.51
CA PRO A 396 -19.42 -8.26 -7.40
C PRO A 396 -20.46 -8.78 -6.40
N ALA A 397 -20.67 -10.11 -6.35
CA ALA A 397 -21.60 -10.73 -5.42
C ALA A 397 -21.14 -10.62 -3.96
N VAL A 398 -19.83 -10.73 -3.71
CA VAL A 398 -19.25 -10.65 -2.36
C VAL A 398 -19.16 -9.20 -1.87
N PHE A 399 -18.72 -8.26 -2.71
CA PHE A 399 -18.64 -6.84 -2.36
C PHE A 399 -20.01 -6.15 -2.37
N GLY A 400 -20.98 -6.68 -3.11
CA GLY A 400 -22.31 -6.09 -3.27
C GLY A 400 -22.32 -4.83 -4.13
N MET A 401 -21.35 -4.65 -5.03
CA MET A 401 -21.23 -3.49 -5.92
C MET A 401 -20.51 -3.85 -7.23
N PRO A 402 -20.63 -3.03 -8.29
CA PRO A 402 -19.94 -3.27 -9.56
C PRO A 402 -18.42 -3.35 -9.38
N VAL A 403 -17.80 -4.30 -10.09
CA VAL A 403 -16.35 -4.48 -10.12
C VAL A 403 -15.86 -4.19 -11.52
N LEU A 404 -15.04 -3.15 -11.62
CA LEU A 404 -14.35 -2.77 -12.83
C LEU A 404 -12.97 -3.42 -12.80
N ALA A 405 -12.61 -4.12 -13.87
CA ALA A 405 -11.29 -4.70 -14.06
C ALA A 405 -10.58 -3.98 -15.22
N PRO A 406 -9.76 -2.96 -14.91
CA PRO A 406 -8.93 -2.28 -15.89
C PRO A 406 -7.92 -3.23 -16.55
N ALA A 407 -7.63 -2.99 -17.83
CA ALA A 407 -6.61 -3.69 -18.58
C ALA A 407 -5.24 -3.49 -17.94
N ARG A 408 -4.47 -4.58 -17.81
CA ARG A 408 -3.17 -4.57 -17.16
C ARG A 408 -2.25 -3.50 -17.74
N ALA A 409 -1.78 -2.60 -16.88
CA ALA A 409 -0.80 -1.58 -17.22
C ALA A 409 0.14 -1.30 -16.03
N GLN A 410 1.13 -0.43 -16.24
CA GLN A 410 2.03 0.03 -15.17
C GLN A 410 1.42 1.27 -14.48
N TYR A 411 0.36 1.08 -13.67
CA TYR A 411 -0.42 2.20 -13.13
C TYR A 411 0.39 3.20 -12.29
N VAL A 412 1.41 2.74 -11.57
CA VAL A 412 2.32 3.62 -10.79
C VAL A 412 3.09 4.55 -11.73
N ALA A 413 3.76 3.99 -12.75
CA ALA A 413 4.51 4.79 -13.73
C ALA A 413 3.56 5.69 -14.54
N ALA A 414 2.37 5.21 -14.90
CA ALA A 414 1.37 6.03 -15.59
C ALA A 414 0.88 7.19 -14.71
N GLY A 415 0.64 6.97 -13.43
CA GLY A 415 0.26 8.02 -12.48
C GLY A 415 1.37 9.04 -12.25
N ALA A 416 2.61 8.59 -12.14
CA ALA A 416 3.77 9.49 -12.08
C ALA A 416 3.88 10.31 -13.38
N ALA A 417 3.75 9.71 -14.56
CA ALA A 417 3.75 10.43 -15.83
C ALA A 417 2.61 11.47 -15.88
N ARG A 418 1.43 11.11 -15.37
CA ARG A 418 0.27 12.01 -15.29
C ARG A 418 0.52 13.19 -14.35
N GLN A 419 1.20 12.98 -13.22
CA GLN A 419 1.62 14.06 -12.34
C GLN A 419 2.67 14.95 -13.01
N ALA A 420 3.63 14.37 -13.73
CA ALA A 420 4.63 15.15 -14.48
C ALA A 420 3.96 16.06 -15.53
N ALA A 421 3.00 15.54 -16.29
CA ALA A 421 2.19 16.33 -17.22
C ALA A 421 1.35 17.38 -16.49
N TRP A 422 0.79 17.05 -15.32
CA TRP A 422 0.05 18.01 -14.52
C TRP A 422 0.92 19.17 -14.06
N ALA A 423 2.10 18.88 -13.51
CA ALA A 423 3.06 19.88 -13.08
C ALA A 423 3.52 20.77 -14.24
N LEU A 424 3.76 20.18 -15.41
CA LEU A 424 4.12 20.92 -16.62
C LEU A 424 3.00 21.86 -17.09
N SER A 425 1.74 21.43 -16.98
CA SER A 425 0.59 22.24 -17.39
C SER A 425 0.23 23.36 -16.40
N GLY A 426 0.53 23.19 -15.11
CA GLY A 426 0.09 24.08 -14.02
C GLY A 426 -1.44 24.22 -13.90
N SER A 427 -2.21 23.30 -14.49
CA SER A 427 -3.67 23.40 -14.52
C SER A 427 -4.32 23.06 -13.17
N PRO A 428 -5.57 23.47 -12.89
CA PRO A 428 -6.21 23.21 -11.59
C PRO A 428 -6.55 21.73 -11.31
N ARG A 429 -6.51 20.88 -12.33
CA ARG A 429 -6.89 19.46 -12.27
C ARG A 429 -5.90 18.64 -13.09
N PRO A 430 -5.66 17.36 -12.76
CA PRO A 430 -4.77 16.52 -13.56
C PRO A 430 -5.28 16.41 -15.01
N PRO A 431 -4.38 16.20 -15.99
CA PRO A 431 -4.74 15.97 -17.38
C PRO A 431 -5.83 14.91 -17.52
N ALA A 432 -6.81 15.16 -18.37
CA ALA A 432 -7.93 14.26 -18.63
C ALA A 432 -7.52 13.17 -19.65
N TRP A 433 -6.59 12.30 -19.27
CA TRP A 433 -6.23 11.13 -20.06
C TRP A 433 -7.38 10.12 -20.03
N ASP A 434 -7.58 9.42 -21.15
CA ASP A 434 -8.55 8.34 -21.22
C ASP A 434 -8.20 7.27 -20.17
N PRO A 435 -9.19 6.78 -19.39
CA PRO A 435 -8.92 5.70 -18.46
C PRO A 435 -8.51 4.43 -19.23
N PRO A 436 -7.76 3.52 -18.60
CA PRO A 436 -7.41 2.25 -19.21
C PRO A 436 -8.68 1.49 -19.66
N PRO A 437 -8.63 0.76 -20.79
CA PRO A 437 -9.75 -0.08 -21.21
C PRO A 437 -10.22 -0.98 -20.06
N THR A 438 -11.50 -0.93 -19.73
CA THR A 438 -12.01 -1.52 -18.49
C THR A 438 -13.22 -2.39 -18.79
N HIS A 439 -13.26 -3.59 -18.18
CA HIS A 439 -14.42 -4.47 -18.23
C HIS A 439 -15.19 -4.39 -16.90
N GLU A 440 -16.50 -4.23 -16.97
CA GLU A 440 -17.37 -4.18 -15.80
C GLU A 440 -18.02 -5.55 -15.55
N TYR A 441 -17.91 -6.02 -14.31
CA TYR A 441 -18.54 -7.24 -13.80
C TYR A 441 -19.62 -6.85 -12.79
N THR A 442 -20.79 -7.48 -12.95
CA THR A 442 -21.94 -7.32 -12.04
C THR A 442 -22.51 -8.70 -11.71
N ALA A 443 -23.09 -8.83 -10.51
CA ALA A 443 -23.77 -10.04 -10.04
C ALA A 443 -24.78 -9.65 -8.96
N ASP A 444 -25.80 -10.49 -8.75
CA ASP A 444 -26.70 -10.33 -7.60
C ASP A 444 -25.89 -10.50 -6.29
N PRO A 445 -26.07 -9.63 -5.28
CA PRO A 445 -25.36 -9.75 -4.02
C PRO A 445 -25.62 -11.08 -3.31
N SER A 446 -24.56 -11.67 -2.73
CA SER A 446 -24.62 -12.89 -1.92
C SER A 446 -24.27 -12.58 -0.46
N PRO A 447 -25.09 -11.82 0.29
CA PRO A 447 -24.75 -11.34 1.63
C PRO A 447 -24.54 -12.46 2.65
N GLU A 448 -25.07 -13.66 2.40
CA GLU A 448 -24.86 -14.85 3.22
C GLU A 448 -23.40 -15.32 3.24
N VAL A 449 -22.63 -15.05 2.18
CA VAL A 449 -21.21 -15.44 2.07
C VAL A 449 -20.35 -14.66 3.07
N PRO A 450 -20.28 -13.31 3.04
CA PRO A 450 -19.54 -12.55 4.05
C PRO A 450 -20.11 -12.73 5.46
N ALA A 451 -21.43 -12.91 5.60
CA ALA A 451 -22.03 -13.18 6.92
C ALA A 451 -21.55 -14.49 7.54
N ARG A 452 -21.45 -15.58 6.76
CA ARG A 452 -20.89 -16.85 7.23
C ARG A 452 -19.40 -16.75 7.50
N TYR A 453 -18.65 -16.06 6.65
CA TYR A 453 -17.24 -15.78 6.88
C TYR A 453 -17.00 -15.08 8.22
N ALA A 454 -17.75 -14.01 8.50
CA ALA A 454 -17.64 -13.26 9.74
C ALA A 454 -17.90 -14.10 11.00
N GLN A 455 -18.81 -15.09 10.94
CA GLN A 455 -19.11 -15.98 12.07
C GLN A 455 -17.92 -16.86 12.49
N VAL A 456 -17.05 -17.22 11.55
CA VAL A 456 -15.96 -18.18 11.80
C VAL A 456 -14.57 -17.54 11.78
N ARG A 457 -14.39 -16.35 11.18
CA ARG A 457 -13.06 -15.71 11.10
C ARG A 457 -12.42 -15.52 12.48
N ASP A 458 -13.22 -15.23 13.50
CA ASP A 458 -12.74 -14.97 14.86
C ASP A 458 -12.36 -16.25 15.62
N LEU A 459 -12.68 -17.43 15.08
CA LEU A 459 -12.27 -18.73 15.65
C LEU A 459 -10.80 -19.07 15.36
N THR A 460 -10.13 -18.29 14.50
CA THR A 460 -8.74 -18.51 14.09
C THR A 460 -7.70 -17.85 15.01
N GLU A 461 -8.13 -16.98 15.93
CA GLU A 461 -7.26 -16.55 17.04
C GLU A 461 -7.11 -17.73 18.00
N GLY A 462 -5.96 -18.40 17.93
CA GLY A 462 -5.69 -19.62 18.69
C GLY A 462 -5.99 -19.50 20.18
N ALA A 463 -6.36 -20.63 20.76
CA ALA A 463 -6.68 -20.88 22.17
C ALA A 463 -5.65 -20.36 23.22
N ALA A 464 -4.51 -19.83 22.79
CA ALA A 464 -3.45 -19.28 23.65
C ALA A 464 -3.88 -18.08 24.52
N ARG A 465 -4.94 -17.33 24.14
CA ARG A 465 -5.51 -16.30 25.03
C ARG A 465 -6.39 -16.88 26.15
N ARG A 466 -6.98 -18.07 25.98
CA ARG A 466 -7.83 -18.66 27.02
C ARG A 466 -7.03 -19.18 28.22
N GLU A 467 -5.77 -19.55 28.02
CA GLU A 467 -4.88 -19.95 29.13
C GLU A 467 -4.26 -18.74 29.86
N ALA A 468 -4.18 -17.56 29.23
CA ALA A 468 -3.64 -16.36 29.87
C ALA A 468 -4.66 -15.66 30.82
N ASP A 469 -5.96 -15.87 30.61
CA ASP A 469 -7.04 -15.36 31.47
C ASP A 469 -7.48 -16.37 32.57
N GLU A 470 -6.96 -17.61 32.55
CA GLU A 470 -7.19 -18.61 33.60
C GLU A 470 -5.93 -18.84 34.44
N THR A 471 -5.42 -17.79 35.09
CA THR A 471 -4.65 -18.01 36.33
C THR A 471 -5.62 -18.02 37.50
N PRO A 472 -5.74 -19.13 38.26
CA PRO A 472 -6.60 -19.13 39.43
C PRO A 472 -6.02 -18.17 40.47
N GLU A 473 -6.81 -17.17 40.85
CA GLU A 473 -6.58 -16.37 42.05
C GLU A 473 -6.21 -17.30 43.20
N GLY A 474 -5.06 -17.01 43.81
CA GLY A 474 -4.54 -17.76 44.95
C GLY A 474 -5.58 -17.86 46.05
N SER A 475 -6.02 -19.08 46.33
CA SER A 475 -6.71 -19.41 47.57
C SER A 475 -5.73 -19.21 48.74
N GLY A 476 -5.75 -18.00 49.29
CA GLY A 476 -5.24 -17.75 50.62
C GLY A 476 -6.10 -18.48 51.64
N ILE A 477 -5.57 -19.53 52.25
CA ILE A 477 -6.08 -20.04 53.53
C ILE A 477 -4.92 -20.13 54.51
N SER A 478 -5.02 -19.27 55.52
CA SER A 478 -4.25 -19.29 56.76
C SER A 478 -4.62 -20.52 57.59
N ARG A 479 -3.64 -21.34 57.96
CA ARG A 479 -3.30 -21.74 59.34
C ARG A 479 -2.05 -22.62 59.37
#